data_AF-A0A4T3F0B3-F1
#
_entry.id   AF-A0A4T3F0B3-F1
#
_cell.length_a   1.000
_cell.length_b   1.000
_cell.length_c   1.000
_cell.angle_alpha   90.00
_cell.angle_beta   90.00
_cell.angle_gamma   90.00
#
_symmetry.space_group_name_H-M   'P 1'
#
loop_
_entity.id
_entity.type
_entity.pdbx_description
1 polymer ?
#
loop_
_entity_poly.entity_id
_entity_poly.type
_entity_poly.pdbx_seq_one_letter_code
_entity_poly.pdbx_strand_id
1 'polypeptide(L)'
;MKTVLIGSTAILAAAIALPAQGQDSVLSDSRVELYAEMLAMSTACREVSGISIREDDLFSWMTAELAQGPEADLDRVLALRDSKLDDMQARTAQVNAIPRGNRRADAVNDHYAQALSRCLRMSEHSVAGEYFRRR
;
A
#
# COMPACT_ATOMS: atom_id res chain seq x y z
N MET A 1 63.90 26.03 41.27
CA MET A 1 63.03 26.87 40.40
C MET A 1 62.80 26.15 39.08
N LYS A 2 61.51 25.96 38.75
CA LYS A 2 60.86 25.73 37.43
C LYS A 2 59.93 24.51 37.40
N THR A 3 58.67 24.89 37.32
CA THR A 3 57.39 24.24 37.01
C THR A 3 57.43 23.25 35.84
N VAL A 4 56.64 22.18 35.92
CA VAL A 4 55.70 21.68 34.87
C VAL A 4 54.60 20.88 35.59
N LEU A 5 53.43 21.48 35.85
CA LEU A 5 52.18 21.42 35.07
C LEU A 5 51.51 20.04 35.02
N ILE A 6 50.39 20.00 35.73
CA ILE A 6 49.38 18.96 35.88
C ILE A 6 48.89 18.51 34.50
N GLY A 7 49.12 17.24 34.17
CA GLY A 7 48.52 16.60 32.99
C GLY A 7 47.05 16.29 33.26
N SER A 8 46.17 16.98 32.53
CA SER A 8 44.73 16.78 32.52
C SER A 8 44.36 15.32 32.33
N THR A 9 43.60 14.76 33.28
CA THR A 9 42.83 13.54 33.07
C THR A 9 41.77 13.83 32.02
N ALA A 10 42.04 13.44 30.77
CA ALA A 10 40.99 13.29 29.78
C ALA A 10 40.08 12.16 30.26
N ILE A 11 38.94 12.53 30.83
CA ILE A 11 37.83 11.61 31.05
C ILE A 11 37.49 11.08 29.66
N LEU A 12 37.86 9.82 29.41
CA LEU A 12 37.41 9.06 28.26
C LEU A 12 35.90 8.95 28.44
N ALA A 13 35.15 9.86 27.82
CA ALA A 13 33.72 9.72 27.71
C ALA A 13 33.49 8.41 26.95
N ALA A 14 33.00 7.41 27.67
CA ALA A 14 32.43 6.22 27.08
C ALA A 14 31.27 6.69 26.20
N ALA A 15 31.56 6.93 24.92
CA ALA A 15 30.54 6.94 23.90
C ALA A 15 30.08 5.49 23.81
N ILE A 16 29.06 5.17 24.61
CA ILE A 16 28.21 4.02 24.38
C ILE A 16 27.69 4.24 22.97
N ALA A 17 28.29 3.54 21.99
CA ALA A 17 27.72 3.43 20.67
C ALA A 17 26.37 2.75 20.89
N LEU A 18 25.31 3.55 21.04
CA LEU A 18 23.98 3.05 20.82
C LEU A 18 24.03 2.39 19.43
N PRO A 19 23.51 1.15 19.28
CA PRO A 19 23.31 0.64 17.95
C PRO A 19 22.48 1.69 17.22
N ALA A 20 22.92 2.06 16.02
CA ALA A 20 22.14 2.89 15.12
C ALA A 20 20.73 2.31 15.12
N GLN A 21 19.81 3.00 15.80
CA GLN A 21 18.40 2.69 15.77
C GLN A 21 18.02 2.69 14.29
N GLY A 22 17.26 1.67 13.91
CA GLY A 22 16.95 1.34 12.53
C GLY A 22 16.75 2.60 11.70
N GLN A 23 17.49 2.71 10.60
CA GLN A 23 16.99 3.51 9.49
C GLN A 23 15.73 2.79 9.02
N ASP A 24 14.60 3.11 9.65
CA ASP A 24 13.29 2.71 9.18
C ASP A 24 13.15 3.33 7.79
N SER A 25 13.38 2.52 6.76
CA SER A 25 13.37 2.99 5.38
C SER A 25 11.93 3.33 5.02
N VAL A 26 11.63 4.63 4.96
CA VAL A 26 10.34 5.14 4.52
C VAL A 26 10.00 4.58 3.13
N LEU A 27 8.77 4.11 2.95
CA LEU A 27 8.27 3.64 1.66
C LEU A 27 8.24 4.78 0.65
N SER A 28 8.67 4.49 -0.58
CA SER A 28 8.49 5.40 -1.70
C SER A 28 7.02 5.57 -2.05
N ASP A 29 6.66 6.72 -2.60
CA ASP A 29 5.27 7.04 -2.98
C ASP A 29 4.67 5.99 -3.93
N SER A 30 5.47 5.47 -4.87
CA SER A 30 5.03 4.41 -5.78
C SER A 30 4.74 3.09 -5.06
N ARG A 31 5.47 2.76 -3.99
CA ARG A 31 5.17 1.58 -3.17
C ARG A 31 3.92 1.79 -2.34
N VAL A 32 3.74 2.97 -1.75
CA VAL A 32 2.52 3.34 -1.02
C VAL A 32 1.30 3.22 -1.94
N GLU A 33 1.37 3.79 -3.15
CA GLU A 33 0.33 3.73 -4.17
C GLU A 33 -0.01 2.29 -4.56
N LEU A 34 1.01 1.47 -4.83
CA LEU A 34 0.83 0.06 -5.17
C LEU A 34 0.16 -0.72 -4.03
N TYR A 35 0.64 -0.56 -2.80
CA TYR A 35 0.12 -1.31 -1.65
C TYR A 35 -1.34 -0.92 -1.37
N ALA A 36 -1.63 0.38 -1.42
CA ALA A 36 -2.99 0.89 -1.28
C ALA A 36 -3.93 0.36 -2.39
N GLU A 37 -3.47 0.35 -3.65
CA GLU A 37 -4.24 -0.19 -4.77
C GLU A 37 -4.46 -1.72 -4.62
N MET A 38 -3.46 -2.48 -4.18
CA MET A 38 -3.59 -3.92 -3.93
C MET A 38 -4.64 -4.22 -2.86
N LEU A 39 -4.63 -3.46 -1.76
CA LEU A 39 -5.63 -3.60 -0.71
C LEU A 39 -7.03 -3.21 -1.21
N ALA A 40 -7.17 -2.08 -1.89
CA ALA A 40 -8.47 -1.61 -2.39
C ALA A 40 -9.07 -2.55 -3.45
N MET A 41 -8.24 -3.05 -4.37
CA MET A 41 -8.68 -3.91 -5.47
C MET A 41 -8.92 -5.37 -5.05
N SER A 42 -8.43 -5.81 -3.89
CA SER A 42 -8.67 -7.16 -3.37
C SER A 42 -10.16 -7.50 -3.28
N THR A 43 -10.98 -6.56 -2.81
CA THR A 43 -12.44 -6.76 -2.73
C THR A 43 -13.09 -6.64 -4.11
N ALA A 44 -12.72 -5.60 -4.88
CA ALA A 44 -13.36 -5.33 -6.17
C ALA A 44 -13.12 -6.45 -7.20
N CYS A 45 -11.91 -7.01 -7.25
CA CYS A 45 -11.56 -8.03 -8.23
C CYS A 45 -12.15 -9.41 -7.91
N ARG A 46 -12.62 -9.66 -6.67
CA ARG A 46 -13.24 -10.94 -6.29
C ARG A 46 -14.58 -11.14 -6.98
N GLU A 47 -15.28 -10.04 -7.21
CA GLU A 47 -16.58 -10.01 -7.88
C GLU A 47 -16.46 -10.02 -9.42
N VAL A 48 -15.23 -9.91 -9.95
CA VAL A 48 -14.98 -9.88 -11.40
C VAL A 48 -14.70 -11.29 -11.91
N SER A 49 -15.47 -11.73 -12.90
CA SER A 49 -15.29 -13.03 -13.54
C SER A 49 -13.96 -13.09 -14.30
N GLY A 50 -13.21 -14.19 -14.14
CA GLY A 50 -11.93 -14.42 -14.83
C GLY A 50 -10.69 -13.98 -14.05
N ILE A 51 -10.86 -13.40 -12.87
CA ILE A 51 -9.78 -13.10 -11.92
C ILE A 51 -9.98 -13.93 -10.66
N SER A 52 -8.88 -14.42 -10.10
CA SER A 52 -8.82 -15.09 -8.80
C SER A 52 -7.88 -14.32 -7.90
N ILE A 53 -8.20 -14.25 -6.61
CA ILE A 53 -7.39 -13.53 -5.62
C ILE A 53 -7.02 -14.47 -4.50
N ARG A 54 -5.74 -14.45 -4.13
CA ARG A 54 -5.22 -15.08 -2.90
C ARG A 54 -5.25 -14.06 -1.77
N GLU A 55 -6.45 -13.73 -1.30
CA GLU A 55 -6.71 -12.60 -0.38
C GLU A 55 -5.98 -12.77 0.97
N ASP A 56 -6.06 -13.96 1.57
CA ASP A 56 -5.37 -14.26 2.83
C ASP A 56 -3.84 -14.13 2.71
N ASP A 57 -3.28 -14.64 1.62
CA ASP A 57 -1.83 -14.56 1.35
C ASP A 57 -1.40 -13.10 1.14
N LEU A 58 -2.22 -12.32 0.42
CA LEU A 58 -2.00 -10.89 0.20
C LEU A 58 -1.98 -10.13 1.53
N PHE A 59 -2.97 -10.35 2.39
CA PHE A 59 -3.06 -9.65 3.67
C PHE A 59 -1.96 -10.07 4.64
N SER A 60 -1.62 -11.37 4.67
CA SER A 60 -0.50 -11.86 5.46
C SER A 60 0.83 -11.23 5.01
N TRP A 61 1.09 -11.20 3.70
CA TRP A 61 2.30 -10.58 3.15
C TRP A 61 2.33 -9.07 3.41
N MET A 62 1.23 -8.36 3.16
CA MET A 62 1.15 -6.91 3.35
C MET A 62 1.38 -6.51 4.81
N THR A 63 0.82 -7.29 5.74
CA THR A 63 1.03 -7.09 7.18
C THR A 63 2.51 -7.27 7.53
N ALA A 64 3.15 -8.32 7.01
CA ALA A 64 4.57 -8.55 7.24
C ALA A 64 5.46 -7.45 6.64
N GLU A 65 5.15 -6.95 5.44
CA GLU A 65 5.89 -5.85 4.80
C GLU A 65 5.75 -4.54 5.59
N LEU A 66 4.54 -4.18 5.99
CA LEU A 66 4.27 -2.90 6.68
C LEU A 66 4.73 -2.90 8.14
N ALA A 67 4.73 -4.06 8.81
CA ALA A 67 5.23 -4.18 10.18
C ALA A 67 6.76 -3.98 10.31
N GLN A 68 7.49 -4.04 9.20
CA GLN A 68 8.94 -3.81 9.17
C GLN A 68 9.31 -2.32 9.00
N GLY A 69 8.33 -1.46 8.70
CA GLY A 69 8.54 -0.04 8.46
C GLY A 69 7.98 0.87 9.56
N PRO A 70 8.11 2.20 9.38
CA PRO A 70 7.47 3.17 10.26
C PRO A 70 5.94 3.03 10.28
N GLU A 71 5.32 3.26 11.43
CA GLU A 71 3.86 3.35 11.56
C GLU A 71 3.25 4.39 10.60
N ALA A 72 3.98 5.48 10.34
CA ALA A 72 3.56 6.50 9.39
C ALA A 72 3.36 5.98 7.95
N ASP A 73 4.08 4.94 7.52
CA ASP A 73 3.88 4.36 6.18
C ASP A 73 2.64 3.47 6.12
N LEU A 74 2.35 2.74 7.20
CA LEU A 74 1.08 2.03 7.36
C LEU A 74 -0.08 3.02 7.25
N ASP A 75 -0.04 4.12 8.00
CA ASP A 75 -1.08 5.15 7.98
C ASP A 75 -1.27 5.74 6.57
N ARG A 76 -0.18 6.03 5.85
CA ARG A 76 -0.23 6.52 4.46
C ARG A 76 -0.90 5.53 3.53
N VAL A 77 -0.55 4.23 3.62
CA VAL A 77 -1.14 3.17 2.80
C VAL A 77 -2.63 3.01 3.11
N LEU A 78 -3.01 2.99 4.39
CA LEU A 78 -4.41 2.83 4.81
C LEU A 78 -5.27 4.03 4.40
N ALA A 79 -4.80 5.26 4.62
CA ALA A 79 -5.52 6.47 4.23
C ALA A 79 -5.73 6.52 2.70
N LEU A 80 -4.72 6.16 1.91
CA LEU A 80 -4.84 6.13 0.46
C LEU A 80 -5.74 4.98 -0.03
N ARG A 81 -5.70 3.82 0.61
CA ARG A 81 -6.64 2.72 0.34
C ARG A 81 -8.07 3.19 0.54
N ASP A 82 -8.35 3.86 1.66
CA ASP A 82 -9.70 4.32 1.99
C ASP A 82 -10.20 5.34 0.98
N SER A 83 -9.36 6.31 0.60
CA SER A 83 -9.68 7.25 -0.48
C SER A 83 -10.01 6.54 -1.82
N LYS A 84 -9.27 5.48 -2.16
CA LYS A 84 -9.53 4.70 -3.39
C LYS A 84 -10.84 3.91 -3.31
N LEU A 85 -11.16 3.36 -2.14
CA LEU A 85 -12.43 2.68 -1.91
C LEU A 85 -13.60 3.67 -2.02
N ASP A 86 -13.47 4.85 -1.43
CA ASP A 86 -14.48 5.92 -1.51
C ASP A 86 -14.71 6.36 -2.95
N ASP A 87 -13.65 6.54 -3.74
CA ASP A 87 -13.76 6.88 -5.17
C ASP A 87 -14.50 5.81 -5.97
N MET A 88 -14.24 4.52 -5.68
CA MET A 88 -14.94 3.41 -6.33
C MET A 88 -16.42 3.39 -5.95
N GLN A 89 -16.73 3.54 -4.65
CA GLN A 89 -18.11 3.60 -4.16
C GLN A 89 -18.88 4.79 -4.73
N ALA A 90 -18.24 5.96 -4.82
CA ALA A 90 -18.83 7.16 -5.42
C ALA A 90 -19.18 6.93 -6.90
N ARG A 91 -18.31 6.27 -7.67
CA ARG A 91 -18.60 5.90 -9.07
C ARG A 91 -19.75 4.91 -9.16
N THR A 92 -19.78 3.88 -8.30
CA THR A 92 -20.90 2.93 -8.26
C THR A 92 -22.22 3.63 -7.93
N ALA A 93 -22.21 4.59 -7.00
CA ALA A 93 -23.38 5.40 -6.66
C ALA A 93 -23.86 6.25 -7.84
N GLN A 94 -22.94 6.87 -8.59
CA GLN A 94 -23.26 7.64 -9.80
C GLN A 94 -23.95 6.76 -10.87
N VAL A 95 -23.44 5.56 -11.14
CA VAL A 95 -24.06 4.62 -12.07
C VAL A 95 -25.46 4.21 -11.61
N ASN A 96 -25.63 3.98 -10.30
CA ASN A 96 -26.92 3.58 -9.73
C ASN A 96 -27.98 4.69 -9.74
N ALA A 97 -27.56 5.96 -9.72
CA ALA A 97 -28.43 7.12 -9.84
C ALA A 97 -29.01 7.28 -11.26
N ILE A 98 -28.43 6.63 -12.28
CA ILE A 98 -28.96 6.67 -13.65
C ILE A 98 -30.30 5.90 -13.70
N PRO A 99 -31.37 6.51 -14.25
CA PRO A 99 -32.64 5.82 -14.44
C PRO A 99 -32.49 4.54 -15.29
N ARG A 100 -33.29 3.52 -14.99
CA ARG A 100 -33.28 2.25 -15.76
C ARG A 100 -33.51 2.50 -17.25
N GLY A 101 -32.78 1.77 -18.09
CA GLY A 101 -32.83 1.87 -19.55
C GLY A 101 -31.43 1.70 -20.17
N ASN A 102 -31.33 1.84 -21.49
CA ASN A 102 -30.09 1.59 -22.24
C ASN A 102 -28.90 2.40 -21.69
N ARG A 103 -29.10 3.69 -21.38
CA ARG A 103 -28.05 4.55 -20.80
C ARG A 103 -27.46 4.01 -19.49
N ARG A 104 -28.28 3.39 -18.64
CA ARG A 104 -27.78 2.75 -17.40
C ARG A 104 -27.02 1.47 -17.73
N ALA A 105 -27.52 0.67 -18.68
CA ALA A 105 -26.83 -0.55 -19.09
C ALA A 105 -25.43 -0.23 -19.64
N ASP A 106 -25.31 0.80 -20.49
CA ASP A 106 -24.03 1.27 -21.03
C ASP A 106 -23.08 1.71 -19.90
N ALA A 107 -23.57 2.53 -18.95
CA ALA A 107 -22.77 2.98 -17.82
C ALA A 107 -22.33 1.84 -16.88
N VAL A 108 -23.18 0.81 -16.69
CA VAL A 108 -22.82 -0.40 -15.92
C VAL A 108 -21.74 -1.18 -16.66
N ASN A 109 -21.87 -1.36 -17.98
CA ASN A 109 -20.88 -2.07 -18.79
C ASN A 109 -19.52 -1.34 -18.76
N ASP A 110 -19.52 -0.01 -18.92
CA ASP A 110 -18.31 0.80 -18.83
C ASP A 110 -17.65 0.72 -17.46
N HIS A 111 -18.44 0.79 -16.39
CA HIS A 111 -17.93 0.65 -15.02
C HIS A 111 -17.32 -0.72 -14.78
N TYR A 112 -17.99 -1.79 -15.23
CA TYR A 112 -17.47 -3.16 -15.16
C TYR A 112 -16.18 -3.32 -15.98
N ALA A 113 -16.13 -2.80 -17.21
CA ALA A 113 -14.94 -2.86 -18.07
C ALA A 113 -13.74 -2.14 -17.44
N GLN A 114 -13.96 -1.00 -16.78
CA GLN A 114 -12.93 -0.28 -16.04
C GLN A 114 -12.41 -1.09 -14.84
N ALA A 115 -13.32 -1.70 -14.06
CA ALA A 115 -12.93 -2.56 -12.93
C ALA A 115 -12.12 -3.77 -13.41
N LEU A 116 -12.60 -4.47 -14.45
CA LEU A 116 -11.90 -5.60 -15.07
C LEU A 116 -10.51 -5.20 -15.58
N SER A 117 -10.40 -4.05 -16.26
CA SER A 117 -9.11 -3.55 -16.76
C SER A 117 -8.12 -3.28 -15.63
N ARG A 118 -8.57 -2.71 -14.49
CA ARG A 118 -7.72 -2.53 -13.30
C ARG A 118 -7.28 -3.88 -12.74
N CYS A 119 -8.18 -4.85 -12.61
CA CYS A 119 -7.86 -6.19 -12.11
C CYS A 119 -6.85 -6.93 -13.02
N LEU A 120 -6.99 -6.81 -14.33
CA LEU A 120 -6.05 -7.40 -15.29
C LEU A 120 -4.66 -6.78 -15.14
N ARG A 121 -4.56 -5.45 -15.01
CA ARG A 121 -3.26 -4.79 -14.74
C ARG A 121 -2.63 -5.26 -13.43
N MET A 122 -3.40 -5.48 -12.39
CA MET A 122 -2.88 -6.05 -11.13
C MET A 122 -2.34 -7.47 -11.35
N SER A 123 -3.01 -8.27 -12.18
CA SER A 123 -2.55 -9.64 -12.49
C SER A 123 -1.27 -9.69 -13.33
N GLU A 124 -1.00 -8.64 -14.10
CA GLU A 124 0.19 -8.52 -14.94
C GLU A 124 1.35 -7.80 -14.23
N HIS A 125 1.08 -7.18 -13.08
CA HIS A 125 2.08 -6.47 -12.30
C HIS A 125 3.05 -7.46 -11.62
N SER A 126 4.35 -7.14 -11.61
CA SER A 126 5.40 -8.05 -11.11
C SER A 126 5.21 -8.52 -9.66
N VAL A 127 4.75 -7.62 -8.78
CA VAL A 127 4.41 -7.92 -7.38
C VAL A 127 2.96 -8.39 -7.21
N ALA A 128 1.98 -7.57 -7.63
CA ALA A 128 0.57 -7.90 -7.42
C ALA A 128 0.11 -9.18 -8.14
N GLY A 129 0.73 -9.55 -9.26
CA GLY A 129 0.41 -10.77 -10.02
C GLY A 129 0.62 -12.08 -9.25
N GLU A 130 1.38 -12.06 -8.16
CA GLU A 130 1.50 -13.21 -7.26
C GLU A 130 0.16 -13.57 -6.58
N TYR A 131 -0.65 -12.53 -6.32
CA TYR A 131 -1.91 -12.57 -5.58
C TYR A 131 -3.14 -12.45 -6.47
N PHE A 132 -3.08 -11.61 -7.50
CA PHE A 132 -4.14 -11.41 -8.49
C PHE A 132 -3.83 -12.27 -9.72
N ARG A 133 -4.63 -13.31 -9.97
CA ARG A 133 -4.35 -14.28 -11.04
C ARG A 133 -5.46 -14.30 -12.06
N ARG A 134 -5.08 -14.33 -13.33
CA ARG A 134 -6.01 -14.66 -14.41
C ARG A 134 -6.39 -16.14 -14.33
N ARG A 135 -7.68 -16.43 -14.48
CA ARG A 135 -8.20 -17.80 -14.61
C ARG A 135 -8.17 -18.27 -16.06
#